data_AF-A0A954N579-F1
#
_entry.id   AF-A0A954N579-F1
#
_cell.length_a   1.000
_cell.length_b   1.000
_cell.length_c   1.000
_cell.angle_alpha   90.00
_cell.angle_beta   90.00
_cell.angle_gamma   90.00
#
_symmetry.space_group_name_H-M   'P 1'
#
loop_
_entity.id
_entity.type
_entity.pdbx_description
1 polymer ?
#
loop_
_entity_poly.entity_id
_entity_poly.type
_entity_poly.pdbx_seq_one_letter_code
_entity_poly.pdbx_strand_id
1 'polypeptide(L)'
;GPFVSEDPRVDQGRLEAGEVGITGPIFGGKMKQPTGAPAEWEGEILREAGLSPEVWDKFPQLTSGTRRAYLIRPEGLTVEEEGPGTICFRFTLPSGAYATTLLREFQKGEEAAPSEK
;
A
#
# COMPACT_ATOMS: atom_id res chain seq x y z
N GLY A 1 12.49 10.81 0.55
CA GLY A 1 11.76 10.30 -0.63
C GLY A 1 12.03 8.81 -0.79
N PRO A 2 11.31 8.09 -1.66
CA PRO A 2 11.53 6.66 -1.87
C PRO A 2 12.95 6.39 -2.41
N PHE A 3 13.54 5.28 -1.98
CA PHE A 3 14.86 4.79 -2.44
C PHE A 3 14.79 3.28 -2.70
N VAL A 4 15.77 2.76 -3.45
CA VAL A 4 15.93 1.32 -3.67
C VAL A 4 16.90 0.80 -2.61
N SER A 5 16.47 -0.20 -1.85
CA SER A 5 17.35 -0.90 -0.90
C SER A 5 18.34 -1.77 -1.68
N GLU A 6 19.63 -1.55 -1.47
CA GLU A 6 20.69 -2.32 -2.15
C GLU A 6 20.86 -3.70 -1.51
N ASP A 7 20.75 -3.79 -0.18
CA ASP A 7 20.75 -5.05 0.57
C ASP A 7 19.63 -5.02 1.62
N PRO A 8 18.53 -5.75 1.41
CA PRO A 8 17.43 -5.83 2.38
C PRO A 8 17.85 -6.27 3.77
N ARG A 9 18.94 -7.04 3.90
CA ARG A 9 19.44 -7.51 5.20
C ARG A 9 20.00 -6.35 6.04
N VAL A 10 20.54 -5.33 5.38
CA VAL A 10 21.04 -4.11 6.05
C VAL A 10 19.88 -3.24 6.52
N ASP A 11 18.81 -3.13 5.72
CA ASP A 11 17.64 -2.31 6.05
C ASP A 11 16.62 -3.01 6.95
N GLN A 12 16.76 -4.33 7.18
CA GLN A 12 15.80 -5.13 7.94
C GLN A 12 15.51 -4.56 9.34
N GLY A 13 16.55 -4.19 10.11
CA GLY A 13 16.38 -3.61 11.44
C GLY A 13 15.63 -2.27 11.42
N ARG A 14 15.87 -1.45 10.39
CA ARG A 14 15.18 -0.16 10.20
C ARG A 14 13.72 -0.36 9.80
N LEU A 15 13.43 -1.41 9.01
CA LEU A 15 12.07 -1.78 8.63
C LEU A 15 11.26 -2.21 9.85
N GLU A 16 11.86 -3.02 10.72
CA GLU A 16 11.27 -3.50 11.98
C GLU A 16 11.04 -2.36 12.97
N ALA A 17 12.02 -1.46 13.11
CA ALA A 17 11.90 -0.25 13.92
C ALA A 17 10.89 0.77 13.35
N GLY A 18 10.47 0.59 12.10
CA GLY A 18 9.51 1.45 11.41
C GLY A 18 10.09 2.74 10.82
N GLU A 19 11.41 2.86 10.76
CA GLU A 19 12.11 3.99 10.13
C GLU A 19 12.00 3.97 8.60
N VAL A 20 11.84 2.78 8.01
CA VAL A 20 11.58 2.57 6.59
C VAL A 20 10.34 1.72 6.39
N GLY A 21 9.78 1.76 5.18
CA GLY A 21 8.60 1.01 4.82
C GLY A 21 8.67 0.51 3.38
N ILE A 22 8.11 -0.68 3.14
CA ILE A 22 7.98 -1.25 1.81
C ILE A 22 6.90 -0.46 1.06
N THR A 23 7.14 -0.19 -0.23
CA THR A 23 6.20 0.53 -1.08
C THR A 23 5.81 -0.27 -2.31
N GLY A 24 4.60 -0.05 -2.80
CA GLY A 24 4.10 -0.56 -4.07
C GLY A 24 3.89 0.54 -5.11
N PRO A 25 3.67 0.16 -6.38
CA PRO A 25 3.43 1.11 -7.44
C PRO A 25 2.00 1.67 -7.38
N ILE A 26 1.89 2.98 -7.54
CA ILE A 26 0.80 3.57 -8.33
C ILE A 26 1.44 3.82 -9.69
N PHE A 27 1.13 2.97 -10.68
CA PHE A 27 1.85 2.94 -11.95
C PHE A 27 1.82 4.29 -12.69
N GLY A 28 2.98 4.68 -13.23
CA GLY A 28 3.13 5.87 -14.06
C GLY A 28 4.59 6.27 -14.27
N GLY A 29 4.81 7.20 -15.21
CA GLY A 29 6.15 7.49 -15.75
C GLY A 29 7.12 8.20 -14.80
N LYS A 30 6.64 8.84 -13.73
CA LYS A 30 7.45 9.57 -12.74
C LYS A 30 7.76 8.79 -11.48
N MET A 31 7.21 7.57 -11.32
CA MET A 31 7.48 6.77 -10.13
C MET A 31 8.94 6.28 -10.11
N LYS A 32 9.51 6.14 -8.90
CA LYS A 32 10.80 5.46 -8.73
C LYS A 32 10.62 3.99 -9.10
N GLN A 33 11.35 3.53 -10.11
CA GLN A 33 11.33 2.13 -10.54
C GLN A 33 12.09 1.25 -9.53
N PRO A 34 11.58 0.06 -9.20
CA PRO A 34 12.31 -0.91 -8.40
C PRO A 34 13.38 -1.62 -9.25
N THR A 35 14.16 -2.49 -8.61
CA THR A 35 15.16 -3.33 -9.27
C THR A 35 15.01 -4.78 -8.82
N GLY A 36 15.52 -5.74 -9.60
CA GLY A 36 15.47 -7.17 -9.26
C GLY A 36 14.05 -7.73 -9.29
N ALA A 37 13.74 -8.70 -8.43
CA ALA A 37 12.45 -9.42 -8.43
C ALA A 37 11.21 -8.51 -8.37
N PRO A 38 11.16 -7.42 -7.56
CA PRO A 38 10.02 -6.51 -7.60
C PRO A 38 9.79 -5.84 -8.97
N ALA A 39 10.84 -5.57 -9.75
CA ALA A 39 10.68 -5.04 -11.11
C ALA A 39 10.05 -6.05 -12.06
N GLU A 40 10.44 -7.33 -11.91
CA GLU A 40 9.85 -8.43 -12.68
C GLU A 40 8.37 -8.61 -12.32
N TRP A 41 8.02 -8.60 -11.03
CA TRP A 41 6.63 -8.71 -10.58
C TRP A 41 5.76 -7.54 -11.03
N GLU A 42 6.25 -6.30 -10.89
CA GLU A 42 5.54 -5.10 -11.34
C GLU A 42 5.32 -5.11 -12.87
N GLY A 43 6.32 -5.57 -13.63
CA GLY A 43 6.22 -5.73 -15.08
C GLY A 43 5.21 -6.81 -15.49
N GLU A 44 5.16 -7.92 -14.77
CA GLU A 44 4.21 -9.01 -15.03
C GLU A 44 2.76 -8.55 -14.81
N ILE A 45 2.49 -7.83 -13.71
CA ILE A 45 1.16 -7.27 -13.42
C ILE A 45 0.69 -6.34 -14.55
N LEU A 46 1.57 -5.47 -15.06
CA LEU A 46 1.25 -4.60 -16.19
C LEU A 46 0.95 -5.40 -17.47
N ARG A 47 1.76 -6.42 -17.74
CA ARG A 47 1.58 -7.31 -18.90
C ARG A 47 0.25 -8.06 -18.82
N GLU A 48 -0.12 -8.59 -17.67
CA GLU A 48 -1.41 -9.24 -17.41
C GLU A 48 -2.59 -8.26 -17.59
N ALA A 49 -2.41 -7.00 -17.20
CA ALA A 49 -3.38 -5.94 -17.42
C ALA A 49 -3.43 -5.42 -18.88
N GLY A 50 -2.58 -5.93 -19.78
CA GLY A 50 -2.47 -5.46 -21.17
C GLY A 50 -1.93 -4.02 -21.29
N LEU A 51 -1.24 -3.54 -20.25
CA LEU A 51 -0.65 -2.21 -20.21
C LEU A 51 0.84 -2.29 -20.53
N SER A 52 1.29 -1.35 -21.34
CA SER A 52 2.68 -1.23 -21.73
C SER A 52 3.23 0.15 -21.37
N PRO A 53 4.56 0.30 -21.19
CA PRO A 53 5.15 1.58 -20.77
C PRO A 53 4.84 2.77 -21.68
N GLU A 54 4.50 2.54 -22.95
CA GLU A 54 4.13 3.56 -23.92
C GLU A 54 2.85 4.32 -23.53
N VAL A 55 2.00 3.74 -22.67
CA VAL A 55 0.82 4.43 -22.11
C VAL A 55 1.22 5.66 -21.31
N TRP A 56 2.40 5.64 -20.68
CA TRP A 56 2.89 6.74 -19.85
C TRP A 56 3.24 7.97 -20.69
N ASP A 57 3.81 7.76 -21.86
CA ASP A 57 4.16 8.83 -22.82
C ASP A 57 2.93 9.37 -23.54
N LYS A 58 1.91 8.52 -23.76
CA LYS A 58 0.66 8.91 -24.42
C LYS A 58 -0.22 9.80 -23.53
N PHE A 59 -0.20 9.57 -22.21
CA PHE A 59 -1.07 10.29 -21.25
C PHE A 59 -0.33 10.82 -20.02
N PRO A 60 0.75 11.60 -20.17
CA PRO A 60 1.68 11.94 -19.08
C PRO A 60 1.05 12.72 -17.91
N GLN A 61 -0.05 13.44 -18.16
CA GLN A 61 -0.78 14.18 -17.13
C GLN A 61 -1.74 13.31 -16.30
N LEU A 62 -2.12 12.14 -16.83
CA LEU A 62 -3.01 11.19 -16.16
C LEU A 62 -2.23 10.03 -15.51
N THR A 63 -1.03 9.74 -16.00
CA THR A 63 -0.22 8.59 -15.60
C THR A 63 1.12 9.01 -15.02
N SER A 64 1.12 10.00 -14.13
CA SER A 64 2.35 10.46 -13.45
C SER A 64 2.94 9.35 -12.58
N GLY A 65 2.10 8.66 -11.80
CA GLY A 65 2.51 7.57 -10.92
C GLY A 65 3.31 8.00 -9.69
N THR A 66 3.36 7.13 -8.69
CA THR A 66 4.12 7.32 -7.45
C THR A 66 4.35 5.99 -6.72
N ARG A 67 5.05 6.01 -5.59
CA ARG A 67 5.18 4.86 -4.68
C ARG A 67 4.31 5.08 -3.46
N ARG A 68 3.50 4.08 -3.08
CA ARG A 68 2.63 4.11 -1.91
C ARG A 68 3.09 3.08 -0.88
N ALA A 69 3.13 3.43 0.40
CA ALA A 69 3.46 2.49 1.46
C ALA A 69 2.46 1.33 1.48
N TYR A 70 2.95 0.09 1.60
CA TYR A 70 2.09 -1.10 1.73
C TYR A 70 1.54 -1.29 3.14
N LEU A 71 2.31 -0.86 4.14
CA LEU A 71 1.95 -1.00 5.54
C LEU A 71 1.56 0.36 6.11
N ILE A 72 0.46 0.37 6.85
CA ILE A 72 0.05 1.50 7.67
C ILE A 72 0.28 1.08 9.12
N ARG A 73 0.94 1.94 9.90
CA ARG A 73 1.10 1.76 11.34
C ARG A 73 0.23 2.81 12.03
N PRO A 74 -0.95 2.44 12.55
CA PRO A 74 -1.79 3.37 13.29
C PRO A 74 -1.07 3.85 14.56
N GLU A 75 -1.12 5.15 14.80
CA GLU A 75 -0.55 5.74 16.01
C GLU A 75 -1.61 5.76 17.13
N GLY A 76 -1.19 5.39 18.35
CA GLY A 76 -2.06 5.44 19.52
C GLY A 76 -3.29 4.53 19.43
N LEU A 77 -3.17 3.37 18.79
CA LEU A 77 -4.27 2.42 18.67
C LEU A 77 -4.70 1.91 20.05
N THR A 78 -5.94 2.21 20.43
CA THR A 78 -6.63 1.60 21.56
C THR A 78 -7.91 0.91 21.10
N VAL A 79 -8.25 -0.19 21.77
CA VAL A 79 -9.44 -1.01 21.50
C VAL A 79 -10.07 -1.35 22.85
N GLU A 80 -11.28 -0.86 23.08
CA GLU A 80 -11.98 -0.95 24.37
C GLU A 80 -13.44 -1.37 24.16
N GLU A 81 -14.01 -2.14 25.10
CA GLU A 81 -15.45 -2.42 25.11
C GLU A 81 -16.18 -1.25 25.80
N GLU A 82 -17.13 -0.64 25.10
CA GLU A 82 -17.96 0.48 25.60
C GLU A 82 -19.42 0.03 25.84
N GLY A 83 -19.59 -1.19 26.37
CA GLY A 83 -20.88 -1.80 26.68
C GLY A 83 -21.15 -3.08 25.89
N PRO A 84 -22.23 -3.81 26.21
CA PRO A 84 -22.45 -5.16 25.68
C PRO A 84 -22.44 -5.18 24.15
N GLY A 85 -21.43 -5.85 23.58
CA GLY A 85 -21.28 -6.02 22.13
C GLY A 85 -20.80 -4.77 21.38
N THR A 86 -20.37 -3.71 22.06
CA THR A 86 -19.86 -2.48 21.44
C THR A 86 -18.35 -2.37 21.65
N ILE A 87 -17.58 -2.35 20.56
CA ILE A 87 -16.13 -2.14 20.59
C ILE A 87 -15.80 -0.76 20.02
N CYS A 88 -15.06 0.03 20.78
CA CYS A 88 -14.59 1.35 20.41
C CYS A 88 -13.10 1.31 20.05
N PHE A 89 -12.76 1.82 18.86
CA PHE A 89 -11.38 1.95 18.40
C PHE A 89 -11.00 3.43 18.36
N ARG A 90 -9.80 3.75 18.85
CA ARG A 90 -9.21 5.10 18.73
C ARG A 90 -7.82 4.96 18.15
N PHE A 91 -7.50 5.74 17.14
CA PHE A 91 -6.19 5.71 16.47
C PHE A 91 -6.04 6.92 15.56
N THR A 92 -4.80 7.26 15.22
CA THR A 92 -4.47 8.23 14.17
C THR A 92 -3.88 7.50 12.97
N LEU A 93 -4.27 7.92 11.76
CA LEU A 93 -3.74 7.39 10.50
C LEU A 93 -3.05 8.50 9.70
N PRO A 94 -2.04 8.14 8.88
CA PRO A 94 -1.46 9.09 7.94
C PRO A 94 -2.49 9.54 6.90
N SER A 95 -2.24 10.69 6.28
CA SER A 95 -3.11 11.18 5.19
C SER A 95 -3.17 10.16 4.05
N GLY A 96 -4.37 9.98 3.49
CA GLY A 96 -4.63 9.01 2.42
C GLY A 96 -4.75 7.56 2.89
N ALA A 97 -4.68 7.27 4.20
CA ALA A 97 -5.10 6.00 4.77
C ALA A 97 -6.58 6.05 5.21
N TYR A 98 -7.26 4.89 5.18
CA TYR A 98 -8.68 4.78 5.51
C TYR A 98 -8.87 3.95 6.78
N ALA A 99 -9.71 4.43 7.69
CA ALA A 99 -10.07 3.71 8.91
C ALA A 99 -10.67 2.32 8.62
N THR A 100 -11.41 2.20 7.52
CA THR A 100 -12.00 0.93 7.06
C THR A 100 -10.95 -0.13 6.72
N THR A 101 -9.77 0.26 6.24
CA THR A 101 -8.66 -0.68 5.99
C THR A 101 -8.19 -1.31 7.31
N LEU A 102 -8.08 -0.52 8.38
CA LEU A 102 -7.72 -1.06 9.70
C LEU A 102 -8.83 -1.95 10.26
N LEU A 103 -10.08 -1.49 10.23
CA LEU A 103 -11.22 -2.22 10.79
C LEU A 103 -11.46 -3.57 10.08
N ARG A 104 -11.19 -3.64 8.77
CA ARG A 104 -11.28 -4.89 8.00
C ARG A 104 -10.42 -6.01 8.59
N GLU A 105 -9.23 -5.68 9.10
CA GLU A 105 -8.32 -6.66 9.72
C GLU A 105 -8.90 -7.28 11.01
N PHE A 106 -9.74 -6.53 11.73
CA PHE A 106 -10.41 -7.02 12.96
C PHE A 106 -11.72 -7.75 12.66
N GLN A 107 -12.51 -7.23 11.71
CA GLN A 107 -13.83 -7.76 11.40
C GLN A 107 -13.79 -9.06 10.59
N LYS A 108 -12.66 -9.36 9.92
CA LYS A 108 -12.44 -10.59 9.13
C LYS A 108 -13.65 -10.97 8.24
N GLY A 109 -14.27 -9.98 7.61
CA GLY A 109 -15.41 -10.23 6.72
C GLY A 109 -14.97 -10.97 5.45
N GLU A 110 -15.74 -11.99 5.05
CA GLU A 110 -15.73 -12.49 3.67
C GLU A 110 -15.92 -11.30 2.71
N GLU A 111 -15.26 -11.33 1.55
CA GLU A 111 -15.48 -10.35 0.49
C GLU A 111 -16.98 -10.14 0.30
N ALA A 112 -17.44 -8.90 0.40
CA ALA A 112 -18.81 -8.57 0.04
C ALA A 112 -19.01 -9.06 -1.39
N ALA A 113 -19.84 -10.09 -1.57
CA ALA A 113 -20.17 -10.63 -2.87
C ALA A 113 -20.52 -9.45 -3.80
N PRO A 114 -19.98 -9.43 -5.04
CA PRO A 114 -20.22 -8.31 -5.94
C PRO A 114 -21.73 -8.12 -6.07
N SER A 115 -22.19 -6.91 -5.72
CA SER A 115 -23.60 -6.56 -5.89
C SER A 115 -23.91 -6.62 -7.38
N GLU A 116 -24.67 -7.63 -7.80
CA GLU A 116 -25.27 -7.67 -9.14
C GLU A 116 -26.08 -6.39 -9.34
N LYS A 117 -25.78 -5.68 -10.42
CA LYS A 117 -26.70 -4.73 -11.05
C LYS A 117 -27.24 -5.36 -12.31
#